data_AF-A0A7S1YTZ6-F1
#
_entry.id   AF-A0A7S1YTZ6-F1
#
_cell.length_a   1.000
_cell.length_b   1.000
_cell.length_c   1.000
_cell.angle_alpha   90.00
_cell.angle_beta   90.00
_cell.angle_gamma   90.00
#
_symmetry.space_group_name_H-M   'P 1'
#
loop_
_entity.id
_entity.type
_entity.pdbx_description
1 polymer ?
#
loop_
_entity_poly.entity_id
_entity_poly.type
_entity_poly.pdbx_seq_one_letter_code
_entity_poly.pdbx_strand_id
1 'polypeptide(L)'
;LGSIFDLRSPYKRTTFGGNFEQQREVVWSTIVLFEDDQLCQRMAWALAQILVVVAGSVMTEPFVGYYDIMVRNCFGNYRDVLREISYSPLMAEHLSYLDSRSHAYVYESNGQVTYADENFAREIMQLFTIGLVWLNQDGTPKLDANGKQIEVYSNEDIMSFARAWTGFRKYQDRGNIENEQACSTCNRQDPMFIDKDRRDVFPKSDLLGGYIGDRYPLCVDLPDKMFLRKGAKYRFLGSNPLPELMEDNDKFATNPTIKRMILDSGSGLYTKLYNNGVYLNTVILSNNYDCFLDECEVDTVRVVNVEGLYYEYVRPACVEQSFYNGAKKLVKNRTGNAPNTCANPRLPTAMEACCPLDASISRIKATRNYIYDGERMTYGRANKNCASIGRKLCDFEAIDSSIVPEFKTGYHWTAAKCSIEIKIDQEGHVAIVYNIE
;
A
#
# COMPACT_ATOMS: atom_id res chain seq x y z
N LEU A 1 3.15 31.83 9.00
CA LEU A 1 1.95 31.69 8.13
C LEU A 1 2.35 32.19 6.76
N GLY A 2 2.50 31.26 5.82
CA GLY A 2 3.34 31.39 4.63
C GLY A 2 2.79 32.33 3.56
N SER A 3 3.66 33.15 2.98
CA SER A 3 3.43 33.88 1.75
C SER A 3 3.76 32.95 0.57
N ILE A 4 2.78 32.18 0.10
CA ILE A 4 3.02 31.17 -0.95
C ILE A 4 3.34 31.84 -2.31
N PHE A 5 2.70 32.98 -2.61
CA PHE A 5 2.98 33.77 -3.81
C PHE A 5 2.72 35.26 -3.49
N ASP A 6 3.75 36.05 -3.17
CA ASP A 6 3.66 37.52 -3.03
C ASP A 6 4.37 38.17 -4.23
N LEU A 7 3.71 39.09 -4.94
CA LEU A 7 4.08 39.58 -6.28
C LEU A 7 5.28 40.56 -6.31
N ARG A 8 6.27 40.41 -5.42
CA ARG A 8 7.44 41.31 -5.35
C ARG A 8 8.69 40.72 -5.99
N SER A 9 8.60 40.18 -7.21
CA SER A 9 9.78 39.77 -7.98
C SER A 9 10.27 40.89 -8.91
N PRO A 10 11.50 41.41 -8.74
CA PRO A 10 12.07 42.42 -9.64
C PRO A 10 12.75 41.83 -10.89
N TYR A 11 12.72 40.49 -11.09
CA TYR A 11 13.51 39.81 -12.12
C TYR A 11 12.64 39.28 -13.28
N LYS A 12 13.14 39.43 -14.51
CA LYS A 12 12.49 38.99 -15.77
C LYS A 12 13.20 37.80 -16.44
N ARG A 13 14.08 37.08 -15.75
CA ARG A 13 14.86 35.97 -16.30
C ARG A 13 14.93 34.82 -15.30
N THR A 14 14.78 33.59 -15.80
CA THR A 14 15.13 32.36 -15.09
C THR A 14 16.66 32.28 -14.98
N THR A 15 17.19 32.06 -13.77
CA THR A 15 18.63 31.98 -13.51
C THR A 15 18.96 30.69 -12.76
N PHE A 16 20.11 30.07 -13.01
CA PHE A 16 20.55 28.86 -12.32
C PHE A 16 20.97 29.08 -10.84
N GLY A 17 20.54 30.16 -10.19
CA GLY A 17 20.93 30.53 -8.82
C GLY A 17 19.76 30.49 -7.83
N GLY A 18 20.06 30.58 -6.52
CA GLY A 18 19.16 30.43 -5.35
C GLY A 18 18.01 31.45 -5.20
N ASN A 19 17.42 31.86 -6.31
CA ASN A 19 16.25 32.73 -6.41
C ASN A 19 14.99 31.92 -6.79
N PHE A 20 14.85 30.69 -6.27
CA PHE A 20 13.73 29.80 -6.60
C PHE A 20 12.36 30.41 -6.29
N GLU A 21 12.25 31.15 -5.18
CA GLU A 21 11.04 31.88 -4.79
C GLU A 21 10.56 32.83 -5.91
N GLN A 22 11.49 33.60 -6.47
CA GLN A 22 11.18 34.58 -7.51
C GLN A 22 10.82 33.92 -8.84
N GLN A 23 11.35 32.73 -9.13
CA GLN A 23 11.04 32.00 -10.37
C GLN A 23 9.64 31.40 -10.33
N ARG A 24 9.27 30.74 -9.23
CA ARG A 24 7.91 30.21 -9.08
C ARG A 24 6.84 31.30 -9.07
N GLU A 25 7.13 32.46 -8.50
CA GLU A 25 6.23 33.62 -8.57
C GLU A 25 5.99 34.07 -10.01
N VAL A 26 7.02 34.08 -10.85
CA VAL A 26 6.89 34.43 -12.27
C VAL A 26 6.12 33.37 -13.05
N VAL A 27 6.37 32.08 -12.81
CA VAL A 27 5.63 30.98 -13.43
C VAL A 27 4.14 31.06 -13.07
N TRP A 28 3.83 31.13 -11.78
CA TRP A 28 2.46 31.23 -11.28
C TRP A 28 1.77 32.49 -11.80
N SER A 29 2.39 33.66 -11.69
CA SER A 29 1.77 34.91 -12.15
C SER A 29 1.55 34.95 -13.67
N THR A 30 2.42 34.31 -14.46
CA THR A 30 2.21 34.19 -15.91
C THR A 30 0.95 33.37 -16.19
N ILE A 31 0.80 32.21 -15.53
CA ILE A 31 -0.38 31.35 -15.67
C ILE A 31 -1.63 32.11 -15.23
N VAL A 32 -1.62 32.67 -14.02
CA VAL A 32 -2.78 33.37 -13.44
C VAL A 32 -3.12 34.66 -14.17
N LEU A 33 -2.23 35.30 -14.94
CA LEU A 33 -2.57 36.52 -15.69
C LEU A 33 -2.97 36.28 -17.14
N PHE A 34 -2.46 35.22 -17.77
CA PHE A 34 -2.56 35.04 -19.23
C PHE A 34 -3.30 33.78 -19.68
N GLU A 35 -3.51 32.79 -18.82
CA GLU A 35 -4.23 31.56 -19.18
C GLU A 35 -5.74 31.69 -18.92
N ASP A 36 -6.53 30.84 -19.58
CA ASP A 36 -8.00 30.91 -19.58
C ASP A 36 -8.66 30.38 -18.29
N ASP A 37 -7.94 29.64 -17.45
CA ASP A 37 -8.46 28.89 -16.29
C ASP A 37 -8.48 29.71 -14.97
N GLN A 38 -8.72 31.01 -15.07
CA GLN A 38 -8.69 32.00 -13.99
C GLN A 38 -9.43 31.58 -12.69
N LEU A 39 -10.62 31.00 -12.82
CA LEU A 39 -11.39 30.53 -11.66
C LEU A 39 -10.71 29.35 -10.96
N CYS A 40 -10.16 28.41 -11.74
CA CYS A 40 -9.45 27.25 -11.21
C CYS A 40 -8.19 27.69 -10.44
N GLN A 41 -7.44 28.64 -11.01
CA GLN A 41 -6.26 29.22 -10.36
C GLN A 41 -6.59 29.93 -9.04
N ARG A 42 -7.71 30.67 -8.97
CA ARG A 42 -8.17 31.29 -7.71
C ARG A 42 -8.53 30.25 -6.64
N MET A 43 -9.21 29.18 -7.05
CA MET A 43 -9.54 28.07 -6.15
C MET A 43 -8.28 27.34 -5.68
N ALA A 44 -7.36 27.05 -6.60
CA ALA A 44 -6.11 26.40 -6.30
C ALA A 44 -5.24 27.23 -5.35
N TRP A 45 -5.20 28.55 -5.54
CA TRP A 45 -4.53 29.47 -4.64
C TRP A 45 -5.14 29.46 -3.23
N ALA A 46 -6.47 29.47 -3.11
CA ALA A 46 -7.15 29.38 -1.81
C ALA A 46 -6.85 28.06 -1.10
N LEU A 47 -6.88 26.93 -1.83
CA LEU A 47 -6.51 25.62 -1.29
C LEU A 47 -5.04 25.59 -0.83
N ALA A 48 -4.13 26.19 -1.60
CA ALA A 48 -2.72 26.28 -1.21
C ALA A 48 -2.52 27.08 0.09
N GLN A 49 -3.34 28.11 0.35
CA GLN A 49 -3.29 28.86 1.62
C GLN A 49 -3.75 28.04 2.83
N ILE A 50 -4.58 27.00 2.62
CA ILE A 50 -5.02 26.09 3.67
C ILE A 50 -4.01 24.96 3.84
N LEU A 51 -3.56 24.37 2.74
CA LEU A 51 -2.70 23.18 2.67
C LEU A 51 -1.23 23.57 2.43
N VAL A 52 -0.70 24.40 3.33
CA VAL A 52 0.60 25.06 3.21
C VAL A 52 1.76 24.07 3.33
N VAL A 53 2.83 24.32 2.57
CA VAL A 53 4.16 23.69 2.74
C VAL A 53 5.23 24.77 2.90
N VAL A 54 6.35 24.46 3.57
CA VAL A 54 7.47 25.40 3.71
C VAL A 54 8.14 25.64 2.36
N ALA A 55 8.25 26.92 2.00
CA ALA A 55 8.67 27.37 0.68
C ALA A 55 10.21 27.57 0.57
N GLY A 56 10.85 28.04 1.65
CA GLY A 56 12.13 28.77 1.60
C GLY A 56 13.38 28.04 1.06
N SER A 57 13.33 26.73 0.84
CA SER A 57 14.44 25.93 0.28
C SER A 57 13.99 24.91 -0.77
N VAL A 58 12.78 25.09 -1.31
CA VAL A 58 12.22 24.21 -2.33
C VAL A 58 12.45 24.82 -3.71
N MET A 59 12.99 24.01 -4.63
CA MET A 59 13.17 24.36 -6.04
C MET A 59 11.84 24.63 -6.74
N THR A 60 11.88 25.18 -7.95
CA THR A 60 10.70 25.67 -8.66
C THR A 60 9.75 24.52 -9.06
N GLU A 61 10.26 23.47 -9.68
CA GLU A 61 9.48 22.35 -10.23
C GLU A 61 8.73 21.57 -9.14
N PRO A 62 9.35 21.09 -8.04
CA PRO A 62 8.60 20.39 -6.98
C PRO A 62 7.52 21.27 -6.36
N PHE A 63 7.77 22.57 -6.23
CA PHE A 63 6.80 23.50 -5.66
C PHE A 63 5.60 23.72 -6.58
N VAL A 64 5.85 23.96 -7.88
CA VAL A 64 4.77 24.09 -8.88
C VAL A 64 4.04 22.75 -9.03
N GLY A 65 4.74 21.63 -9.01
CA GLY A 65 4.12 20.29 -9.02
C GLY A 65 3.21 20.03 -7.81
N TYR A 66 3.56 20.56 -6.64
CA TYR A 66 2.66 20.55 -5.49
C TYR A 66 1.44 21.45 -5.71
N TYR A 67 1.62 22.66 -6.24
CA TYR A 67 0.51 23.55 -6.60
C TYR A 67 -0.43 22.94 -7.65
N ASP A 68 0.11 22.18 -8.61
CA ASP A 68 -0.66 21.47 -9.63
C ASP A 68 -1.62 20.43 -9.04
N ILE A 69 -1.39 19.93 -7.82
CA ILE A 69 -2.38 19.11 -7.10
C ILE A 69 -3.68 19.91 -6.89
N MET A 70 -3.56 21.17 -6.49
CA MET A 70 -4.70 22.05 -6.23
C MET A 70 -5.38 22.47 -7.54
N VAL A 71 -4.61 22.71 -8.60
CA VAL A 71 -5.15 23.00 -9.94
C VAL A 71 -5.94 21.80 -10.47
N ARG A 72 -5.37 20.58 -10.42
CA ARG A 72 -6.05 19.35 -10.88
C ARG A 72 -7.35 19.07 -10.12
N ASN A 73 -7.45 19.52 -8.88
CA ASN A 73 -8.61 19.31 -8.01
C ASN A 73 -9.42 20.59 -7.73
N CYS A 74 -9.24 21.67 -8.51
CA CYS A 74 -9.82 22.97 -8.19
C CYS A 74 -11.36 23.01 -8.13
N PHE A 75 -12.03 22.08 -8.83
CA PHE A 75 -13.47 21.84 -8.76
C PHE A 75 -13.82 20.42 -8.26
N GLY A 76 -12.84 19.71 -7.70
CA GLY A 76 -12.94 18.32 -7.29
C GLY A 76 -13.42 18.14 -5.84
N ASN A 77 -13.23 16.92 -5.32
CA ASN A 77 -13.54 16.61 -3.94
C ASN A 77 -12.35 16.96 -3.03
N TYR A 78 -12.60 17.61 -1.89
CA TYR A 78 -11.54 17.94 -0.94
C TYR A 78 -10.79 16.69 -0.40
N ARG A 79 -11.46 15.54 -0.32
CA ARG A 79 -10.84 14.25 0.01
C ARG A 79 -9.77 13.84 -1.01
N ASP A 80 -9.97 14.14 -2.29
CA ASP A 80 -9.00 13.82 -3.33
C ASP A 80 -7.80 14.77 -3.24
N VAL A 81 -8.01 16.06 -2.93
CA VAL A 81 -6.92 17.00 -2.61
C VAL A 81 -6.11 16.47 -1.43
N LEU A 82 -6.76 16.13 -0.31
CA LEU A 82 -6.10 15.58 0.88
C LEU A 82 -5.33 14.30 0.56
N ARG A 83 -5.90 13.40 -0.24
CA ARG A 83 -5.20 12.20 -0.68
C ARG A 83 -3.93 12.56 -1.45
N GLU A 84 -4.01 13.42 -2.44
CA GLU A 84 -2.85 13.73 -3.27
C GLU A 84 -1.74 14.46 -2.49
N ILE A 85 -2.08 15.42 -1.63
CA ILE A 85 -1.06 16.09 -0.80
C ILE A 85 -0.41 15.12 0.19
N SER A 86 -1.13 14.12 0.72
CA SER A 86 -0.56 13.13 1.62
C SER A 86 0.54 12.28 0.96
N TYR A 87 0.51 12.13 -0.36
CA TYR A 87 1.54 11.43 -1.12
C TYR A 87 2.63 12.37 -1.65
N SER A 88 2.51 13.69 -1.46
CA SER A 88 3.55 14.65 -1.84
C SER A 88 4.78 14.53 -0.93
N PRO A 89 5.99 14.36 -1.49
CA PRO A 89 7.22 14.43 -0.70
C PRO A 89 7.38 15.75 0.07
N LEU A 90 6.92 16.88 -0.50
CA LEU A 90 7.03 18.19 0.16
C LEU A 90 6.16 18.25 1.43
N MET A 91 4.95 17.70 1.38
CA MET A 91 4.08 17.63 2.56
C MET A 91 4.67 16.70 3.62
N ALA A 92 5.27 15.59 3.19
CA ALA A 92 5.89 14.61 4.08
C ALA A 92 7.14 15.11 4.79
N GLU A 93 7.95 15.91 4.11
CA GLU A 93 9.04 16.66 4.75
C GLU A 93 8.48 17.72 5.70
N HIS A 94 7.46 18.47 5.27
CA HIS A 94 6.89 19.57 6.04
C HIS A 94 6.30 19.12 7.38
N LEU A 95 5.57 18.00 7.38
CA LEU A 95 4.87 17.45 8.55
C LEU A 95 5.49 16.14 9.04
N SER A 96 6.78 15.95 8.74
CA SER A 96 7.70 14.97 9.33
C SER A 96 7.27 13.49 9.32
N TYR A 97 6.39 13.09 8.41
CA TYR A 97 6.03 11.68 8.24
C TYR A 97 6.82 10.96 7.13
N LEU A 98 7.68 11.68 6.40
CA LEU A 98 8.63 11.06 5.46
C LEU A 98 9.55 10.07 6.19
N ASP A 99 9.69 8.87 5.64
CA ASP A 99 10.50 7.76 6.19
C ASP A 99 10.10 7.33 7.62
N SER A 100 8.96 7.78 8.13
CA SER A 100 8.42 7.37 9.43
C SER A 100 8.21 5.86 9.47
N ARG A 101 8.57 5.23 10.60
CA ARG A 101 8.62 3.77 10.75
C ARG A 101 7.61 3.32 11.78
N SER A 102 6.99 2.17 11.53
CA SER A 102 6.15 1.52 12.52
C SER A 102 6.95 1.09 13.74
N HIS A 103 6.27 1.05 14.90
CA HIS A 103 6.85 0.54 16.13
C HIS A 103 7.40 -0.89 15.94
N ALA A 104 6.61 -1.75 15.29
CA ALA A 104 6.99 -3.14 15.00
C ALA A 104 8.31 -3.23 14.23
N TYR A 105 8.46 -2.46 13.14
CA TYR A 105 9.69 -2.46 12.35
C TYR A 105 10.91 -2.10 13.17
N VAL A 106 10.83 -1.04 13.99
CA VAL A 106 11.97 -0.57 14.79
C VAL A 106 12.31 -1.59 15.88
N TYR A 107 11.30 -2.06 16.60
CA TYR A 107 11.48 -3.03 17.68
C TYR A 107 12.11 -4.34 17.15
N GLU A 108 11.63 -4.87 16.02
CA GLU A 108 12.20 -6.08 15.40
C GLU A 108 13.62 -5.85 14.88
N SER A 109 13.93 -4.64 14.40
CA SER A 109 15.24 -4.32 13.82
C SER A 109 16.34 -4.13 14.87
N ASN A 110 16.04 -3.47 15.99
CA ASN A 110 17.06 -3.08 16.97
C ASN A 110 16.61 -3.08 18.44
N GLY A 111 15.38 -3.55 18.75
CA GLY A 111 14.85 -3.63 20.10
C GLY A 111 14.43 -2.30 20.72
N GLN A 112 14.43 -1.21 19.95
CA GLN A 112 14.07 0.11 20.46
C GLN A 112 12.55 0.35 20.41
N VAL A 113 12.02 0.99 21.47
CA VAL A 113 10.65 1.48 21.51
C VAL A 113 10.58 2.86 20.87
N THR A 114 9.82 2.99 19.78
CA THR A 114 9.55 4.27 19.11
C THR A 114 8.06 4.41 18.79
N TYR A 115 7.60 5.66 18.62
CA TYR A 115 6.24 6.00 18.22
C TYR A 115 6.24 6.62 16.82
N ALA A 116 5.11 6.52 16.13
CA ALA A 116 4.93 7.19 14.84
C ALA A 116 4.90 8.72 15.02
N ASP A 117 5.31 9.45 13.99
CA ASP A 117 5.26 10.91 14.01
C ASP A 117 3.81 11.40 13.95
N GLU A 118 3.42 12.22 14.92
CA GLU A 118 2.05 12.69 15.11
C GLU A 118 1.72 13.96 14.32
N ASN A 119 2.71 14.70 13.82
CA ASN A 119 2.51 16.05 13.28
C ASN A 119 1.46 16.03 12.17
N PHE A 120 1.61 15.15 11.18
CA PHE A 120 0.64 15.10 10.08
C PHE A 120 -0.76 14.65 10.51
N ALA A 121 -0.86 13.67 11.40
CA ALA A 121 -2.15 13.22 11.93
C ALA A 121 -2.87 14.37 12.67
N ARG A 122 -2.11 15.13 13.48
CA ARG A 122 -2.61 16.28 14.21
C ARG A 122 -3.04 17.39 13.27
N GLU A 123 -2.21 17.79 12.31
CA GLU A 123 -2.52 18.90 11.40
C GLU A 123 -3.69 18.58 10.46
N ILE A 124 -3.80 17.34 9.96
CA ILE A 124 -4.96 16.93 9.16
C ILE A 124 -6.25 17.16 9.93
N MET A 125 -6.31 16.70 11.19
CA MET A 125 -7.51 16.83 12.00
C MET A 125 -7.73 18.29 12.42
N GLN A 126 -6.71 18.92 12.98
CA GLN A 126 -6.80 20.22 13.64
C GLN A 126 -6.92 21.39 12.67
N LEU A 127 -6.10 21.44 11.62
CA LEU A 127 -5.99 22.60 10.74
C LEU A 127 -6.64 22.37 9.38
N PHE A 128 -6.60 21.16 8.85
CA PHE A 128 -7.03 20.92 7.47
C PHE A 128 -8.47 20.43 7.34
N THR A 129 -9.09 19.91 8.40
CA THR A 129 -10.42 19.29 8.30
C THR A 129 -11.41 19.68 9.40
N ILE A 130 -11.31 19.09 10.58
CA ILE A 130 -12.41 19.03 11.58
C ILE A 130 -12.29 20.08 12.68
N GLY A 131 -11.07 20.53 13.00
CA GLY A 131 -10.83 21.45 14.10
C GLY A 131 -10.78 20.79 15.48
N LEU A 132 -10.67 21.63 16.51
CA LEU A 132 -10.45 21.19 17.91
C LEU A 132 -11.73 20.74 18.62
N VAL A 133 -12.88 21.31 18.27
CA VAL A 133 -14.15 21.11 18.98
C VAL A 133 -15.29 20.79 18.03
N TRP A 134 -16.23 19.97 18.47
CA TRP A 134 -17.44 19.67 17.71
C TRP A 134 -18.26 20.94 17.53
N LEU A 135 -18.76 21.15 16.32
CA LEU A 135 -19.62 22.28 15.99
C LEU A 135 -21.05 21.80 15.70
N ASN A 136 -22.03 22.62 16.07
CA ASN A 136 -23.39 22.53 15.56
C ASN A 136 -23.41 22.94 14.07
N GLN A 137 -24.53 22.68 13.37
CA GLN A 137 -24.65 23.06 11.95
C GLN A 137 -24.57 24.57 11.70
N ASP A 138 -24.83 25.39 12.72
CA ASP A 138 -24.69 26.85 12.67
C ASP A 138 -23.25 27.34 12.96
N GLY A 139 -22.30 26.42 13.18
CA GLY A 139 -20.91 26.72 13.48
C GLY A 139 -20.61 27.04 14.94
N THR A 140 -21.61 27.02 15.83
CA THR A 140 -21.38 27.22 17.27
C THR A 140 -20.79 25.97 17.93
N PRO A 141 -19.91 26.11 18.95
CA PRO A 141 -19.38 24.94 19.66
C PRO A 141 -20.46 24.13 20.34
N LYS A 142 -20.40 22.81 20.18
CA LYS A 142 -21.23 21.87 20.91
C LYS A 142 -20.74 21.78 22.36
N LEU A 143 -21.65 21.95 23.30
CA LEU A 143 -21.35 21.93 24.74
C LEU A 143 -21.82 20.62 25.38
N ASP A 144 -21.08 20.15 26.38
CA ASP A 144 -21.48 19.06 27.25
C ASP A 144 -22.53 19.50 28.29
N ALA A 145 -22.93 18.57 29.17
CA ALA A 145 -23.90 18.85 30.23
C ALA A 145 -23.44 19.93 31.23
N ASN A 146 -22.14 20.23 31.30
CA ASN A 146 -21.54 21.23 32.18
C ASN A 146 -21.28 22.57 31.46
N GLY A 147 -21.66 22.69 30.19
CA GLY A 147 -21.41 23.89 29.38
C GLY A 147 -19.98 24.00 28.84
N LYS A 148 -19.17 22.93 28.89
CA LYS A 148 -17.82 22.90 28.32
C LYS A 148 -17.88 22.43 26.86
N GLN A 149 -17.05 23.01 26.00
CA GLN A 149 -16.90 22.55 24.61
C GLN A 149 -16.43 21.09 24.55
N ILE A 150 -16.99 20.33 23.62
CA ILE A 150 -16.63 18.92 23.40
C ILE A 150 -15.49 18.85 22.39
N GLU A 151 -14.34 18.32 22.80
CA GLU A 151 -13.18 18.08 21.93
C GLU A 151 -13.49 17.01 20.87
N VAL A 152 -12.94 17.16 19.66
CA VAL A 152 -13.22 16.21 18.55
C VAL A 152 -12.42 14.92 18.68
N TYR A 153 -11.22 15.01 19.24
CA TYR A 153 -10.28 13.90 19.36
C TYR A 153 -9.46 14.02 20.63
N SER A 154 -8.98 12.89 21.12
CA SER A 154 -8.04 12.76 22.22
C SER A 154 -6.60 12.62 21.71
N ASN A 155 -5.61 12.59 22.62
CA ASN A 155 -4.24 12.26 22.24
C ASN A 155 -4.11 10.82 21.73
N GLU A 156 -4.93 9.90 22.23
CA GLU A 156 -4.95 8.50 21.79
C GLU A 156 -5.37 8.39 20.32
N ASP A 157 -6.35 9.20 19.89
CA ASP A 157 -6.76 9.27 18.49
C ASP A 157 -5.60 9.75 17.61
N ILE A 158 -4.88 10.79 18.03
CA ILE A 158 -3.71 11.31 17.28
C ILE A 158 -2.65 10.22 17.13
N MET A 159 -2.29 9.54 18.22
CA MET A 159 -1.33 8.44 18.19
C MET A 159 -1.80 7.29 17.29
N SER A 160 -3.09 6.97 17.33
CA SER A 160 -3.68 5.93 16.50
C SER A 160 -3.63 6.31 15.01
N PHE A 161 -3.99 7.54 14.65
CA PHE A 161 -3.91 8.04 13.27
C PHE A 161 -2.47 8.22 12.79
N ALA A 162 -1.52 8.59 13.65
CA ALA A 162 -0.11 8.70 13.31
C ALA A 162 0.45 7.40 12.71
N ARG A 163 0.00 6.23 13.23
CA ARG A 163 0.38 4.92 12.68
C ARG A 163 -0.02 4.76 11.21
N ALA A 164 -1.09 5.43 10.75
CA ALA A 164 -1.51 5.42 9.35
C ALA A 164 -0.57 6.19 8.41
N TRP A 165 0.41 6.92 8.93
CA TRP A 165 1.38 7.71 8.16
C TRP A 165 2.81 7.15 8.19
N THR A 166 2.96 5.92 8.70
CA THR A 166 4.23 5.18 8.62
C THR A 166 4.44 4.55 7.24
N GLY A 167 5.69 4.39 6.83
CA GLY A 167 6.11 3.71 5.60
C GLY A 167 6.16 4.58 4.35
N PHE A 168 5.86 5.87 4.41
CA PHE A 168 5.92 6.75 3.24
C PHE A 168 7.37 7.04 2.83
N ARG A 169 7.73 6.75 1.58
CA ARG A 169 9.09 6.92 1.05
C ARG A 169 9.09 7.47 -0.37
N LYS A 170 10.16 8.18 -0.70
CA LYS A 170 10.40 8.69 -2.06
C LYS A 170 10.90 7.58 -2.97
N TYR A 171 10.49 7.63 -4.23
CA TYR A 171 11.14 6.89 -5.30
C TYR A 171 12.58 7.36 -5.49
N GLN A 172 13.39 6.53 -6.16
CA GLN A 172 14.68 6.99 -6.64
C GLN A 172 14.50 8.14 -7.64
N ASP A 173 15.50 9.01 -7.70
CA ASP A 173 15.54 10.09 -8.68
C ASP A 173 15.53 9.55 -10.10
N ARG A 174 14.76 10.22 -10.97
CA ARG A 174 14.73 9.98 -12.41
C ARG A 174 15.32 11.16 -13.15
N GLY A 175 15.66 10.96 -14.42
CA GLY A 175 16.05 12.07 -15.30
C GLY A 175 14.91 13.07 -15.51
N ASN A 176 15.27 14.27 -15.97
CA ASN A 176 14.34 15.36 -16.28
C ASN A 176 13.49 15.81 -15.08
N ILE A 177 14.11 15.91 -13.90
CA ILE A 177 13.55 16.61 -12.75
C ILE A 177 14.57 17.63 -12.24
N GLU A 178 14.09 18.74 -11.72
CA GLU A 178 14.88 19.78 -11.06
C GLU A 178 15.40 19.25 -9.72
N ASN A 179 16.71 19.09 -9.60
CA ASN A 179 17.36 18.71 -8.36
C ASN A 179 18.71 19.43 -8.21
N GLU A 180 18.98 20.01 -7.03
CA GLU A 180 20.22 20.72 -6.70
C GLU A 180 21.45 19.79 -6.69
N GLN A 181 21.25 18.51 -6.35
CA GLN A 181 22.34 17.53 -6.28
C GLN A 181 21.85 16.15 -6.68
N ALA A 182 22.62 15.43 -7.50
CA ALA A 182 22.34 14.03 -7.80
C ALA A 182 22.42 13.21 -6.50
N CYS A 183 21.27 12.89 -5.91
CA CYS A 183 21.16 12.03 -4.75
C CYS A 183 20.00 11.06 -4.97
N SER A 184 20.20 9.79 -4.60
CA SER A 184 19.25 8.70 -4.90
C SER A 184 17.94 8.75 -4.11
N THR A 185 17.73 9.77 -3.26
CA THR A 185 16.60 9.88 -2.33
C THR A 185 15.99 11.30 -2.32
N CYS A 186 16.23 12.07 -3.37
CA CYS A 186 15.92 13.49 -3.41
C CYS A 186 14.72 13.84 -4.28
N ASN A 187 14.09 12.83 -4.88
CA ASN A 187 12.89 12.95 -5.68
C ASN A 187 11.76 13.59 -4.86
N ARG A 188 11.56 14.89 -5.07
CA ARG A 188 10.49 15.69 -4.50
C ARG A 188 9.32 15.89 -5.47
N GLN A 189 9.44 15.35 -6.69
CA GLN A 189 8.49 15.55 -7.77
C GLN A 189 7.44 14.45 -7.81
N ASP A 190 7.88 13.18 -7.72
CA ASP A 190 6.98 12.05 -7.89
C ASP A 190 6.24 11.72 -6.57
N PRO A 191 4.96 11.30 -6.63
CA PRO A 191 4.25 10.84 -5.46
C PRO A 191 5.00 9.71 -4.74
N MET A 192 5.06 9.78 -3.42
CA MET A 192 5.70 8.76 -2.60
C MET A 192 5.01 7.39 -2.75
N PHE A 193 5.71 6.33 -2.38
CA PHE A 193 5.13 5.01 -2.20
C PHE A 193 5.11 4.61 -0.72
N ILE A 194 4.36 3.55 -0.41
CA ILE A 194 4.31 2.96 0.92
C ILE A 194 5.21 1.73 0.95
N ASP A 195 6.30 1.82 1.71
CA ASP A 195 7.16 0.71 2.08
C ASP A 195 6.43 -0.19 3.08
N LYS A 196 6.05 -1.39 2.62
CA LYS A 196 5.25 -2.34 3.40
C LYS A 196 5.93 -2.78 4.69
N ASP A 197 7.26 -2.84 4.72
CA ASP A 197 7.99 -3.36 5.88
C ASP A 197 8.05 -2.32 7.00
N ARG A 198 8.04 -1.03 6.63
CA ARG A 198 7.97 0.08 7.59
C ARG A 198 6.55 0.50 7.96
N ARG A 199 5.54 -0.04 7.28
CA ARG A 199 4.13 0.29 7.48
C ARG A 199 3.60 -0.37 8.74
N ASP A 200 2.84 0.38 9.54
CA ASP A 200 2.05 -0.22 10.61
C ASP A 200 0.86 -0.97 10.01
N VAL A 201 0.72 -2.26 10.33
CA VAL A 201 -0.31 -3.15 9.78
C VAL A 201 -1.51 -3.35 10.71
N PHE A 202 -1.46 -2.82 11.93
CA PHE A 202 -2.52 -3.05 12.92
C PHE A 202 -3.76 -2.17 12.67
N PRO A 203 -4.91 -2.48 13.27
CA PRO A 203 -6.09 -1.64 13.17
C PRO A 203 -5.86 -0.21 13.72
N LYS A 204 -6.44 0.78 13.03
CA LYS A 204 -6.45 2.19 13.42
C LYS A 204 -7.87 2.55 13.80
N SER A 205 -8.03 3.19 14.96
CA SER A 205 -9.34 3.68 15.42
C SER A 205 -9.92 4.67 14.43
N ASP A 206 -11.25 4.81 14.46
CA ASP A 206 -11.93 5.97 13.92
C ASP A 206 -12.37 6.92 15.04
N LEU A 207 -12.73 8.15 14.68
CA LEU A 207 -13.18 9.17 15.65
C LEU A 207 -14.56 8.89 16.27
N LEU A 208 -15.21 7.78 15.90
CA LEU A 208 -16.57 7.43 16.29
C LEU A 208 -16.62 6.15 17.15
N GLY A 209 -15.46 5.69 17.66
CA GLY A 209 -15.36 4.54 18.54
C GLY A 209 -15.29 3.18 17.83
N GLY A 210 -15.08 3.17 16.52
CA GLY A 210 -14.80 1.97 15.71
C GLY A 210 -13.38 1.97 15.13
N TYR A 211 -13.18 1.26 14.02
CA TYR A 211 -11.93 1.23 13.26
C TYR A 211 -12.15 1.67 11.82
N ILE A 212 -11.11 2.25 11.20
CA ILE A 212 -11.14 2.66 9.79
C ILE A 212 -11.54 1.49 8.88
N GLY A 213 -11.13 0.26 9.25
CA GLY A 213 -11.41 -0.96 8.53
C GLY A 213 -12.89 -1.38 8.51
N ASP A 214 -13.69 -0.97 9.50
CA ASP A 214 -15.07 -1.46 9.69
C ASP A 214 -16.01 -1.09 8.53
N ARG A 215 -15.58 -0.16 7.67
CA ARG A 215 -16.29 0.29 6.47
C ARG A 215 -16.07 -0.62 5.26
N TYR A 216 -15.26 -1.66 5.38
CA TYR A 216 -14.90 -2.59 4.32
C TYR A 216 -15.30 -4.02 4.67
N PRO A 217 -15.58 -4.88 3.66
CA PRO A 217 -15.85 -6.28 3.91
C PRO A 217 -14.60 -7.00 4.43
N LEU A 218 -14.79 -8.12 5.13
CA LEU A 218 -13.68 -8.98 5.49
C LEU A 218 -13.12 -9.67 4.24
N CYS A 219 -11.80 -9.81 4.15
CA CYS A 219 -11.16 -10.48 3.01
C CYS A 219 -11.57 -11.96 2.89
N VAL A 220 -11.97 -12.59 4.01
CA VAL A 220 -12.47 -13.99 4.04
C VAL A 220 -13.88 -14.14 3.48
N ASP A 221 -14.62 -13.04 3.35
CA ASP A 221 -15.99 -12.99 2.84
C ASP A 221 -16.03 -12.53 1.38
N LEU A 222 -14.87 -12.19 0.79
CA LEU A 222 -14.79 -11.96 -0.64
C LEU A 222 -15.14 -13.26 -1.40
N PRO A 223 -15.89 -13.17 -2.51
CA PRO A 223 -16.22 -14.34 -3.30
C PRO A 223 -14.98 -15.10 -3.78
N ASP A 224 -15.09 -16.43 -3.84
CA ASP A 224 -14.06 -17.29 -4.42
C ASP A 224 -13.65 -16.81 -5.81
N LYS A 225 -12.33 -16.79 -6.04
CA LYS A 225 -11.71 -16.29 -7.28
C LYS A 225 -12.15 -14.87 -7.61
N MET A 226 -12.03 -13.96 -6.65
CA MET A 226 -12.46 -12.55 -6.79
C MET A 226 -11.89 -11.89 -8.06
N PHE A 227 -10.75 -12.33 -8.57
CA PHE A 227 -10.14 -11.84 -9.81
C PHE A 227 -10.98 -12.10 -11.08
N LEU A 228 -11.94 -13.02 -11.05
CA LEU A 228 -12.90 -13.29 -12.15
C LEU A 228 -14.27 -12.66 -11.93
N ARG A 229 -14.47 -11.94 -10.82
CA ARG A 229 -15.78 -11.43 -10.42
C ARG A 229 -15.98 -9.99 -10.88
N LYS A 230 -17.25 -9.62 -11.02
CA LYS A 230 -17.66 -8.24 -11.30
C LYS A 230 -16.99 -7.29 -10.32
N GLY A 231 -16.42 -6.21 -10.84
CA GLY A 231 -15.68 -5.21 -10.07
C GLY A 231 -14.19 -5.51 -9.89
N ALA A 232 -13.71 -6.69 -10.27
CA ALA A 232 -12.27 -6.95 -10.35
C ALA A 232 -11.63 -5.94 -11.32
N LYS A 233 -10.54 -5.31 -10.88
CA LYS A 233 -9.82 -4.28 -11.63
C LYS A 233 -8.48 -4.82 -12.09
N TYR A 234 -8.14 -4.54 -13.34
CA TYR A 234 -6.85 -4.86 -13.94
C TYR A 234 -6.20 -3.57 -14.43
N ARG A 235 -4.92 -3.40 -14.11
CA ARG A 235 -4.12 -2.26 -14.55
C ARG A 235 -3.05 -2.74 -15.52
N PHE A 236 -2.95 -2.09 -16.67
CA PHE A 236 -2.00 -2.47 -17.70
C PHE A 236 -0.58 -2.10 -17.28
N LEU A 237 0.35 -3.04 -17.42
CA LEU A 237 1.78 -2.86 -17.13
C LEU A 237 2.64 -2.83 -18.40
N GLY A 238 2.02 -3.03 -19.58
CA GLY A 238 2.75 -3.17 -20.83
C GLY A 238 3.61 -4.44 -20.84
N SER A 239 4.87 -4.29 -21.25
CA SER A 239 5.85 -5.39 -21.28
C SER A 239 6.53 -5.63 -19.93
N ASN A 240 6.32 -4.77 -18.93
CA ASN A 240 6.90 -4.95 -17.61
C ASN A 240 6.06 -5.96 -16.81
N PRO A 241 6.64 -7.10 -16.39
CA PRO A 241 5.89 -8.10 -15.65
C PRO A 241 5.85 -7.83 -14.13
N LEU A 242 6.52 -6.79 -13.64
CA LEU A 242 6.51 -6.44 -12.22
C LEU A 242 5.26 -5.63 -11.87
N PRO A 243 4.48 -6.05 -10.86
CA PRO A 243 3.41 -5.22 -10.32
C PRO A 243 3.95 -3.92 -9.75
N GLU A 244 3.16 -2.84 -9.77
CA GLU A 244 3.55 -1.57 -9.13
C GLU A 244 2.70 -1.22 -7.89
N LEU A 245 1.57 -1.92 -7.64
CA LEU A 245 0.79 -1.79 -6.40
C LEU A 245 1.07 -2.94 -5.43
N MET A 246 1.78 -3.97 -5.88
CA MET A 246 2.33 -5.03 -5.05
C MET A 246 3.84 -5.09 -5.25
N GLU A 247 4.55 -5.61 -4.26
CA GLU A 247 5.99 -5.78 -4.36
C GLU A 247 6.34 -7.18 -4.83
N ASP A 248 7.26 -7.24 -5.79
CA ASP A 248 7.92 -8.44 -6.25
C ASP A 248 9.42 -8.26 -6.25
N ASN A 249 10.15 -9.38 -6.15
CA ASN A 249 11.58 -9.32 -6.32
C ASN A 249 11.92 -8.95 -7.77
N ASP A 250 12.82 -8.01 -7.99
CA ASP A 250 13.23 -7.56 -9.34
C ASP A 250 13.71 -8.69 -10.26
N LYS A 251 14.23 -9.80 -9.69
CA LYS A 251 14.60 -10.99 -10.47
C LYS A 251 13.40 -11.64 -11.17
N PHE A 252 12.17 -11.35 -10.75
CA PHE A 252 10.98 -11.77 -11.47
C PHE A 252 10.98 -11.16 -12.87
N ALA A 253 11.43 -9.93 -13.09
CA ALA A 253 11.46 -9.32 -14.43
C ALA A 253 12.48 -9.97 -15.38
N THR A 254 13.61 -10.41 -14.84
CA THR A 254 14.81 -10.73 -15.63
C THR A 254 15.10 -12.23 -15.74
N ASN A 255 14.58 -13.05 -14.84
CA ASN A 255 14.87 -14.47 -14.82
C ASN A 255 13.93 -15.25 -15.78
N PRO A 256 14.45 -15.93 -16.82
CA PRO A 256 13.64 -16.62 -17.81
C PRO A 256 12.94 -17.88 -17.27
N THR A 257 13.33 -18.37 -16.10
CA THR A 257 12.72 -19.55 -15.46
C THR A 257 11.45 -19.21 -14.67
N ILE A 258 11.02 -17.95 -14.66
CA ILE A 258 9.86 -17.51 -13.88
C ILE A 258 8.58 -18.06 -14.51
N LYS A 259 7.83 -18.87 -13.77
CA LYS A 259 6.52 -19.36 -14.21
C LYS A 259 5.50 -18.24 -14.07
N ARG A 260 4.79 -17.91 -15.14
CA ARG A 260 3.80 -16.82 -15.20
C ARG A 260 2.38 -17.38 -15.26
N MET A 261 1.44 -16.62 -14.70
CA MET A 261 0.01 -16.86 -14.94
C MET A 261 -0.33 -16.39 -16.35
N ILE A 262 -0.38 -17.32 -17.31
CA ILE A 262 -0.72 -17.03 -18.70
C ILE A 262 -2.20 -17.34 -18.89
N LEU A 263 -2.97 -16.35 -19.38
CA LEU A 263 -4.38 -16.59 -19.67
C LEU A 263 -4.53 -17.31 -21.00
N ASP A 264 -5.35 -18.35 -21.00
CA ASP A 264 -5.64 -19.09 -22.22
C ASP A 264 -6.62 -18.32 -23.12
N SER A 265 -6.45 -18.42 -24.44
CA SER A 265 -7.32 -17.78 -25.43
C SER A 265 -8.81 -18.14 -25.32
N GLY A 266 -9.14 -19.31 -24.77
CA GLY A 266 -10.52 -19.74 -24.49
C GLY A 266 -11.16 -19.07 -23.28
N SER A 267 -10.38 -18.35 -22.46
CA SER A 267 -10.87 -17.67 -21.27
C SER A 267 -11.71 -16.44 -21.60
N GLY A 268 -12.80 -16.27 -20.85
CA GLY A 268 -13.57 -15.03 -20.86
C GLY A 268 -12.76 -13.83 -20.32
N LEU A 269 -11.87 -14.06 -19.36
CA LEU A 269 -10.96 -13.03 -18.86
C LEU A 269 -9.93 -12.65 -19.92
N TYR A 270 -9.32 -13.62 -20.61
CA TYR A 270 -8.41 -13.36 -21.72
C TYR A 270 -9.08 -12.48 -22.77
N THR A 271 -10.29 -12.87 -23.23
CA THR A 271 -11.03 -12.13 -24.25
C THR A 271 -11.25 -10.68 -23.83
N LYS A 272 -11.56 -10.45 -22.55
CA LYS A 272 -11.80 -9.11 -22.01
C LYS A 272 -10.53 -8.25 -21.92
N LEU A 273 -9.39 -8.83 -21.58
CA LEU A 273 -8.12 -8.10 -21.43
C LEU A 273 -7.39 -7.92 -22.76
N TYR A 274 -7.44 -8.91 -23.65
CA TYR A 274 -6.86 -8.85 -24.99
C TYR A 274 -7.60 -7.84 -25.87
N ASN A 275 -8.94 -7.83 -25.81
CA ASN A 275 -9.80 -6.86 -26.49
C ASN A 275 -9.39 -6.62 -27.96
N ASN A 276 -9.21 -7.70 -28.71
CA ASN A 276 -8.77 -7.69 -30.12
C ASN A 276 -7.45 -6.92 -30.36
N GLY A 277 -6.51 -7.02 -29.42
CA GLY A 277 -5.23 -6.31 -29.46
C GLY A 277 -5.30 -4.84 -29.02
N VAL A 278 -6.45 -4.36 -28.53
CA VAL A 278 -6.63 -3.00 -28.01
C VAL A 278 -6.57 -3.00 -26.49
N TYR A 279 -5.37 -2.81 -25.96
CA TYR A 279 -5.10 -2.84 -24.53
C TYR A 279 -5.50 -1.53 -23.84
N LEU A 280 -6.45 -1.61 -22.90
CA LEU A 280 -6.84 -0.47 -22.08
C LEU A 280 -5.95 -0.37 -20.83
N ASN A 281 -5.58 0.85 -20.45
CA ASN A 281 -4.76 1.12 -19.25
C ASN A 281 -5.41 0.59 -17.95
N THR A 282 -6.74 0.57 -17.91
CA THR A 282 -7.51 0.03 -16.79
C THR A 282 -8.73 -0.69 -17.32
N VAL A 283 -8.95 -1.91 -16.85
CA VAL A 283 -10.11 -2.73 -17.17
C VAL A 283 -10.82 -3.10 -15.88
N ILE A 284 -12.13 -2.83 -15.80
CA ILE A 284 -12.97 -3.29 -14.70
C ILE A 284 -13.96 -4.32 -15.27
N LEU A 285 -14.04 -5.48 -14.63
CA LEU A 285 -14.94 -6.54 -15.07
C LEU A 285 -16.40 -6.14 -14.80
N SER A 286 -17.22 -6.08 -15.84
CA SER A 286 -18.65 -5.76 -15.75
C SER A 286 -19.51 -6.96 -15.33
N ASN A 287 -19.01 -8.17 -15.58
CA ASN A 287 -19.69 -9.45 -15.34
C ASN A 287 -18.77 -10.41 -14.57
N ASN A 288 -19.37 -11.47 -14.02
CA ASN A 288 -18.61 -12.62 -13.54
C ASN A 288 -18.21 -13.48 -14.74
N TYR A 289 -17.02 -14.05 -14.69
CA TYR A 289 -16.55 -15.03 -15.66
C TYR A 289 -16.37 -16.38 -14.98
N ASP A 290 -16.67 -17.45 -15.71
CA ASP A 290 -16.31 -18.79 -15.30
C ASP A 290 -14.80 -18.95 -15.42
N CYS A 291 -14.21 -19.73 -14.51
CA CYS A 291 -12.79 -20.02 -14.59
C CYS A 291 -12.51 -20.94 -15.78
N PHE A 292 -11.34 -20.78 -16.39
CA PHE A 292 -10.87 -21.64 -17.47
C PHE A 292 -9.46 -22.15 -17.18
N LEU A 293 -9.27 -23.47 -17.26
CA LEU A 293 -7.99 -24.17 -17.03
C LEU A 293 -7.28 -23.70 -15.74
N ASP A 294 -6.08 -23.13 -15.85
CA ASP A 294 -5.25 -22.65 -14.74
C ASP A 294 -5.99 -21.67 -13.82
N GLU A 295 -6.93 -20.88 -14.36
CA GLU A 295 -7.76 -19.98 -13.56
C GLU A 295 -8.64 -20.73 -12.55
N CYS A 296 -8.99 -21.99 -12.82
CA CYS A 296 -9.75 -22.84 -11.91
C CYS A 296 -8.89 -23.38 -10.76
N GLU A 297 -7.58 -23.51 -10.99
CA GLU A 297 -6.62 -24.13 -10.10
C GLU A 297 -5.94 -23.16 -9.14
N VAL A 298 -6.10 -21.86 -9.35
CA VAL A 298 -5.60 -20.81 -8.45
C VAL A 298 -6.71 -20.22 -7.56
N ASP A 299 -6.34 -19.75 -6.37
CA ASP A 299 -7.27 -19.04 -5.46
C ASP A 299 -7.27 -17.51 -5.71
N THR A 300 -6.13 -16.97 -6.13
CA THR A 300 -5.94 -15.56 -6.52
C THR A 300 -4.86 -15.44 -7.58
N VAL A 301 -4.78 -14.30 -8.25
CA VAL A 301 -3.68 -13.92 -9.14
C VAL A 301 -3.04 -12.62 -8.67
N ARG A 302 -1.89 -12.26 -9.23
CA ARG A 302 -1.23 -10.95 -9.01
C ARG A 302 -1.00 -10.22 -10.32
N VAL A 303 -0.30 -10.90 -11.23
CA VAL A 303 -0.06 -10.43 -12.59
C VAL A 303 -0.48 -11.54 -13.54
N VAL A 304 -1.22 -11.19 -14.57
CA VAL A 304 -1.64 -12.10 -15.64
C VAL A 304 -1.00 -11.68 -16.95
N ASN A 305 -0.60 -12.66 -17.77
CA ASN A 305 -0.04 -12.45 -19.09
C ASN A 305 -1.09 -12.70 -20.17
N VAL A 306 -1.16 -11.79 -21.14
CA VAL A 306 -2.06 -11.82 -22.30
C VAL A 306 -1.25 -11.45 -23.52
N GLU A 307 -0.92 -12.42 -24.38
CA GLU A 307 -0.13 -12.22 -25.60
C GLU A 307 1.21 -11.49 -25.36
N GLY A 308 1.95 -11.89 -24.30
CA GLY A 308 3.25 -11.28 -23.99
C GLY A 308 3.19 -9.94 -23.25
N LEU A 309 2.00 -9.38 -23.04
CA LEU A 309 1.77 -8.19 -22.22
C LEU A 309 1.16 -8.55 -20.86
N TYR A 310 1.29 -7.64 -19.90
CA TYR A 310 0.95 -7.91 -18.51
C TYR A 310 -0.12 -6.97 -17.97
N TYR A 311 -1.01 -7.55 -17.15
CA TYR A 311 -1.97 -6.83 -16.34
C TYR A 311 -1.79 -7.19 -14.87
N GLU A 312 -1.74 -6.17 -14.00
CA GLU A 312 -1.79 -6.32 -12.55
C GLU A 312 -3.25 -6.40 -12.10
N TYR A 313 -3.59 -7.45 -11.34
CA TYR A 313 -4.89 -7.55 -10.68
C TYR A 313 -4.90 -6.71 -9.39
N VAL A 314 -5.81 -5.75 -9.34
CA VAL A 314 -6.05 -4.89 -8.18
C VAL A 314 -7.22 -5.44 -7.38
N ARG A 315 -6.90 -6.13 -6.28
CA ARG A 315 -7.88 -6.67 -5.33
C ARG A 315 -8.73 -5.52 -4.74
N PRO A 316 -10.06 -5.68 -4.63
CA PRO A 316 -10.88 -4.71 -3.92
C PRO A 316 -10.44 -4.57 -2.46
N ALA A 317 -10.63 -3.38 -1.89
CA ALA A 317 -10.28 -3.11 -0.50
C ALA A 317 -11.11 -3.99 0.45
N CYS A 318 -10.42 -4.68 1.36
CA CYS A 318 -11.00 -5.58 2.35
C CYS A 318 -10.13 -5.59 3.62
N VAL A 319 -10.68 -6.08 4.72
CA VAL A 319 -9.99 -6.17 6.02
C VAL A 319 -9.64 -7.61 6.37
N GLU A 320 -8.41 -7.81 6.81
CA GLU A 320 -7.97 -9.05 7.44
C GLU A 320 -8.05 -8.86 8.96
N GLN A 321 -8.74 -9.77 9.66
CA GLN A 321 -8.82 -9.68 11.11
C GLN A 321 -7.48 -10.08 11.72
N SER A 322 -7.04 -9.33 12.74
CA SER A 322 -5.88 -9.68 13.56
C SER A 322 -6.07 -10.99 14.32
N PHE A 323 -7.31 -11.29 14.71
CA PHE A 323 -7.69 -12.50 15.45
C PHE A 323 -8.66 -13.34 14.62
N TYR A 324 -8.39 -14.64 14.53
CA TYR A 324 -9.19 -15.57 13.76
C TYR A 324 -9.02 -16.99 14.30
N ASN A 325 -10.02 -17.82 14.05
CA ASN A 325 -10.05 -19.20 14.51
C ASN A 325 -9.33 -20.14 13.51
N GLY A 326 -8.78 -21.23 14.05
CA GLY A 326 -8.20 -22.30 13.25
C GLY A 326 -6.90 -21.93 12.54
N ALA A 327 -6.10 -21.02 13.12
CA ALA A 327 -4.84 -20.57 12.57
C ALA A 327 -3.90 -21.74 12.21
N LYS A 328 -3.13 -21.55 11.13
CA LYS A 328 -2.14 -22.53 10.64
C LYS A 328 -0.76 -21.91 10.56
N LYS A 329 0.26 -22.73 10.84
CA LYS A 329 1.65 -22.31 10.85
C LYS A 329 2.14 -22.03 9.42
N LEU A 330 2.89 -20.94 9.30
CA LEU A 330 3.66 -20.58 8.11
C LEU A 330 5.16 -20.64 8.38
N VAL A 331 5.91 -21.09 7.38
CA VAL A 331 7.38 -21.16 7.41
C VAL A 331 7.94 -20.55 6.12
N LYS A 332 8.94 -19.67 6.24
CA LYS A 332 9.56 -18.99 5.07
C LYS A 332 10.73 -19.79 4.47
N ASN A 333 11.65 -20.31 5.29
CA ASN A 333 12.68 -21.29 4.96
C ASN A 333 13.47 -21.62 6.25
N ARG A 334 13.88 -22.87 6.50
CA ARG A 334 14.46 -23.29 7.80
C ARG A 334 15.92 -22.88 8.01
N THR A 335 16.63 -22.42 6.97
CA THR A 335 18.09 -22.15 7.06
C THR A 335 18.48 -20.87 7.81
N GLY A 336 17.53 -20.17 8.46
CA GLY A 336 17.80 -18.99 9.29
C GLY A 336 16.72 -18.78 10.37
N ASN A 337 16.98 -17.82 11.27
CA ASN A 337 16.10 -17.35 12.37
C ASN A 337 14.78 -16.71 11.88
N ALA A 338 14.18 -17.17 10.78
CA ALA A 338 12.92 -16.62 10.29
C ALA A 338 11.81 -16.94 11.31
N PRO A 339 11.08 -15.94 11.83
CA PRO A 339 10.03 -16.16 12.80
C PRO A 339 8.92 -16.99 12.13
N ASN A 340 8.64 -18.16 12.70
CA ASN A 340 7.43 -18.89 12.36
C ASN A 340 6.24 -18.00 12.75
N THR A 341 5.20 -17.97 11.92
CA THR A 341 4.03 -17.12 12.14
C THR A 341 2.74 -17.90 11.90
N CYS A 342 1.62 -17.40 12.42
CA CYS A 342 0.31 -17.95 12.13
C CYS A 342 -0.36 -17.19 10.98
N ALA A 343 -1.16 -17.89 10.18
CA ALA A 343 -2.03 -17.27 9.18
C ALA A 343 -3.42 -17.90 9.17
N ASN A 344 -4.40 -17.14 8.68
CA ASN A 344 -5.78 -17.59 8.52
C ASN A 344 -5.86 -18.56 7.33
N PRO A 345 -6.23 -19.84 7.54
CA PRO A 345 -6.24 -20.84 6.47
C PRO A 345 -7.24 -20.56 5.35
N ARG A 346 -8.20 -19.65 5.57
CA ARG A 346 -9.22 -19.25 4.60
C ARG A 346 -8.75 -18.17 3.62
N LEU A 347 -7.58 -17.57 3.84
CA LEU A 347 -7.02 -16.54 2.98
C LEU A 347 -5.89 -17.10 2.10
N PRO A 348 -5.73 -16.58 0.87
CA PRO A 348 -4.61 -16.92 0.01
C PRO A 348 -3.33 -16.21 0.50
N THR A 349 -2.69 -16.77 1.53
CA THR A 349 -1.55 -16.13 2.23
C THR A 349 -0.20 -16.71 1.81
N ALA A 350 -0.12 -18.02 1.59
CA ALA A 350 1.15 -18.74 1.46
C ALA A 350 1.10 -19.82 0.36
N MET A 351 2.27 -20.36 0.03
CA MET A 351 2.47 -21.48 -0.90
C MET A 351 2.28 -22.84 -0.22
N GLU A 352 2.18 -23.90 -1.00
CA GLU A 352 2.23 -25.28 -0.55
C GLU A 352 3.67 -25.78 -0.29
N ALA A 353 3.80 -26.73 0.62
CA ALA A 353 5.02 -27.49 0.86
C ALA A 353 4.66 -28.98 0.97
N CYS A 354 4.92 -29.74 -0.09
CA CYS A 354 4.44 -31.11 -0.25
C CYS A 354 5.55 -32.14 0.03
N CYS A 355 5.37 -32.91 1.09
CA CYS A 355 6.27 -34.00 1.48
C CYS A 355 5.72 -35.38 1.12
N PRO A 356 6.61 -36.38 0.93
CA PRO A 356 6.20 -37.78 0.83
C PRO A 356 5.35 -38.23 2.02
N LEU A 357 4.40 -39.14 1.78
CA LEU A 357 3.46 -39.60 2.80
C LEU A 357 4.16 -40.31 3.98
N ASP A 358 5.23 -41.04 3.69
CA ASP A 358 6.01 -41.84 4.65
C ASP A 358 7.21 -41.08 5.25
N ALA A 359 7.29 -39.76 5.05
CA ALA A 359 8.44 -38.99 5.51
C ALA A 359 8.56 -39.00 7.04
N SER A 360 9.68 -39.52 7.55
CA SER A 360 10.10 -39.41 8.95
C SER A 360 10.71 -38.02 9.22
N ILE A 361 10.61 -37.56 10.46
CA ILE A 361 10.77 -36.15 10.89
C ILE A 361 12.16 -35.55 10.60
N SER A 362 13.20 -36.37 10.39
CA SER A 362 14.55 -35.87 10.17
C SER A 362 14.83 -35.58 8.68
N ARG A 363 14.84 -34.29 8.34
CA ARG A 363 15.35 -33.70 7.08
C ARG A 363 14.50 -33.88 5.83
N ILE A 364 13.21 -33.54 5.93
CA ILE A 364 12.29 -33.65 4.80
C ILE A 364 12.47 -32.48 3.81
N LYS A 365 12.67 -32.81 2.54
CA LYS A 365 12.64 -31.85 1.42
C LYS A 365 11.25 -31.81 0.80
N ALA A 366 10.57 -30.66 0.90
CA ALA A 366 9.23 -30.48 0.34
C ALA A 366 9.31 -30.09 -1.13
N THR A 367 8.41 -30.60 -1.97
CA THR A 367 8.23 -30.12 -3.35
C THR A 367 7.03 -29.19 -3.44
N ARG A 368 6.91 -28.50 -4.57
CA ARG A 368 5.81 -27.59 -4.86
C ARG A 368 5.09 -28.04 -6.12
N ASN A 369 3.79 -27.76 -6.19
CA ASN A 369 2.90 -27.95 -7.32
C ASN A 369 2.03 -26.69 -7.49
N TYR A 370 2.60 -25.70 -8.18
CA TYR A 370 2.05 -24.35 -8.34
C TYR A 370 1.91 -23.97 -9.82
N ILE A 371 0.99 -23.07 -10.10
CA ILE A 371 0.68 -22.54 -11.44
C ILE A 371 1.61 -21.39 -11.82
N TYR A 372 2.02 -20.53 -10.87
CA TYR A 372 2.94 -19.43 -11.17
C TYR A 372 3.86 -19.07 -9.98
N ASP A 373 5.06 -18.57 -10.26
CA ASP A 373 6.02 -18.18 -9.20
C ASP A 373 5.43 -17.02 -8.37
N GLY A 374 5.47 -17.15 -7.05
CA GLY A 374 4.81 -16.21 -6.13
C GLY A 374 3.30 -16.44 -5.95
N GLU A 375 2.78 -17.61 -6.34
CA GLU A 375 1.41 -18.01 -6.04
C GLU A 375 1.13 -18.03 -4.54
N ARG A 376 -0.01 -17.46 -4.13
CA ARG A 376 -0.51 -17.53 -2.77
C ARG A 376 -1.85 -18.23 -2.80
N MET A 377 -2.04 -19.18 -1.91
CA MET A 377 -3.22 -20.03 -1.89
C MET A 377 -3.71 -20.25 -0.46
N THR A 378 -4.96 -20.69 -0.34
CA THR A 378 -5.55 -21.10 0.92
C THR A 378 -4.92 -22.40 1.41
N TYR A 379 -5.03 -22.68 2.71
CA TYR A 379 -4.58 -23.96 3.27
C TYR A 379 -5.32 -25.16 2.63
N GLY A 380 -6.60 -24.98 2.29
CA GLY A 380 -7.39 -26.00 1.61
C GLY A 380 -6.87 -26.33 0.22
N ARG A 381 -6.52 -25.31 -0.59
CA ARG A 381 -5.90 -25.48 -1.90
C ARG A 381 -4.52 -26.12 -1.80
N ALA A 382 -3.69 -25.68 -0.85
CA ALA A 382 -2.38 -26.27 -0.63
C ALA A 382 -2.45 -27.79 -0.35
N ASN A 383 -3.42 -28.24 0.45
CA ASN A 383 -3.66 -29.67 0.65
C ASN A 383 -4.06 -30.40 -0.63
N LYS A 384 -4.95 -29.82 -1.44
CA LYS A 384 -5.37 -30.40 -2.73
C LYS A 384 -4.19 -30.50 -3.70
N ASN A 385 -3.38 -29.44 -3.81
CA ASN A 385 -2.21 -29.42 -4.69
C ASN A 385 -1.19 -30.49 -4.29
N CYS A 386 -0.94 -30.69 -2.99
CA CYS A 386 -0.08 -31.80 -2.54
C CYS A 386 -0.71 -33.17 -2.77
N ALA A 387 -2.01 -33.34 -2.50
CA ALA A 387 -2.70 -34.62 -2.70
C ALA A 387 -2.68 -35.05 -4.17
N SER A 388 -2.79 -34.10 -5.12
CA SER A 388 -2.77 -34.38 -6.56
C SER A 388 -1.46 -35.02 -7.05
N ILE A 389 -0.36 -34.83 -6.31
CA ILE A 389 0.95 -35.44 -6.59
C ILE A 389 1.29 -36.57 -5.61
N GLY A 390 0.30 -37.11 -4.89
CA GLY A 390 0.47 -38.20 -3.92
C GLY A 390 1.27 -37.81 -2.68
N ARG A 391 1.16 -36.55 -2.24
CA ARG A 391 1.91 -35.98 -1.11
C ARG A 391 0.99 -35.31 -0.09
N LYS A 392 1.55 -34.91 1.06
CA LYS A 392 0.85 -34.18 2.12
C LYS A 392 1.59 -32.91 2.52
N LEU A 393 0.89 -31.96 3.12
CA LEU A 393 1.53 -30.81 3.79
C LEU A 393 2.36 -31.30 4.98
N CYS A 394 3.44 -30.58 5.26
CA CYS A 394 4.44 -30.98 6.24
C CYS A 394 5.25 -29.79 6.74
N ASP A 395 5.90 -29.96 7.89
CA ASP A 395 7.09 -29.17 8.21
C ASP A 395 8.28 -29.74 7.41
N PHE A 396 9.11 -28.85 6.87
CA PHE A 396 10.21 -29.20 5.97
C PHE A 396 11.50 -28.48 6.36
N GLU A 397 12.64 -29.01 5.90
CA GLU A 397 13.95 -28.36 6.05
C GLU A 397 14.29 -27.48 4.85
N ALA A 398 14.00 -27.95 3.64
CA ALA A 398 14.24 -27.22 2.42
C ALA A 398 13.12 -27.44 1.40
N ILE A 399 12.95 -26.46 0.51
CA ILE A 399 12.10 -26.56 -0.67
C ILE A 399 12.94 -27.09 -1.84
N ASP A 400 12.44 -28.14 -2.47
CA ASP A 400 13.02 -28.87 -3.59
C ASP A 400 14.34 -29.61 -3.27
N SER A 401 14.72 -30.50 -4.17
CA SER A 401 15.99 -31.21 -4.18
C SER A 401 17.15 -30.37 -4.72
N SER A 402 16.85 -29.36 -5.55
CA SER A 402 17.80 -28.39 -6.12
C SER A 402 17.85 -27.07 -5.33
N ILE A 403 18.93 -26.30 -5.49
CA ILE A 403 19.01 -24.93 -4.94
C ILE A 403 17.99 -24.05 -5.68
N VAL A 404 16.81 -23.89 -5.09
CA VAL A 404 15.82 -22.90 -5.54
C VAL A 404 16.28 -21.53 -5.04
N PRO A 405 16.36 -20.51 -5.91
CA PRO A 405 16.72 -19.18 -5.46
C PRO A 405 15.75 -18.66 -4.39
N GLU A 406 16.27 -18.01 -3.35
CA GLU A 406 15.47 -17.54 -2.22
C GLU A 406 14.30 -16.63 -2.64
N PHE A 407 14.50 -15.80 -3.68
CA PHE A 407 13.44 -14.93 -4.19
C PHE A 407 12.25 -15.68 -4.79
N LYS A 408 12.40 -16.97 -5.13
CA LYS A 408 11.31 -17.85 -5.57
C LYS A 408 10.64 -18.60 -4.40
N THR A 409 11.19 -18.48 -3.20
CA THR A 409 10.67 -19.12 -1.99
C THR A 409 10.01 -18.07 -1.11
N GLY A 410 8.76 -18.31 -0.74
CA GLY A 410 7.95 -17.40 0.07
C GLY A 410 7.60 -18.04 1.41
N TYR A 411 6.49 -17.61 2.01
CA TYR A 411 5.90 -18.37 3.11
C TYR A 411 5.21 -19.63 2.57
N HIS A 412 5.31 -20.73 3.31
CA HIS A 412 4.71 -22.02 3.00
C HIS A 412 3.78 -22.48 4.13
N TRP A 413 2.64 -23.04 3.77
CA TRP A 413 1.73 -23.73 4.66
C TRP A 413 2.36 -25.02 5.19
N THR A 414 2.20 -25.27 6.49
CA THR A 414 2.63 -26.54 7.10
C THR A 414 1.48 -27.28 7.79
N ALA A 415 1.70 -28.55 8.11
CA ALA A 415 0.71 -29.37 8.82
C ALA A 415 0.59 -29.03 10.31
N ALA A 416 1.53 -28.28 10.87
CA ALA A 416 1.57 -27.96 12.29
C ALA A 416 0.45 -26.98 12.68
N LYS A 417 0.06 -27.05 13.96
CA LYS A 417 -0.91 -26.14 14.54
C LYS A 417 -0.23 -24.83 14.96
N CYS A 418 -1.05 -23.80 15.03
CA CYS A 418 -0.64 -22.47 15.45
C CYS A 418 -1.81 -21.90 16.26
N SER A 419 -1.54 -21.37 17.45
CA SER A 419 -2.51 -20.67 18.26
C SER A 419 -2.11 -19.20 18.38
N ILE A 420 -3.13 -18.34 18.38
CA ILE A 420 -2.96 -16.91 18.57
C ILE A 420 -3.28 -16.61 20.03
N GLU A 421 -2.27 -16.19 20.76
CA GLU A 421 -2.37 -15.73 22.13
C GLU A 421 -2.30 -14.20 22.18
N ILE A 422 -2.76 -13.64 23.30
CA ILE A 422 -2.84 -12.22 23.51
C ILE A 422 -2.04 -11.86 24.77
N LYS A 423 -1.23 -10.81 24.66
CA LYS A 423 -0.68 -10.10 25.82
C LYS A 423 -1.39 -8.76 25.93
N ILE A 424 -1.76 -8.42 27.15
CA ILE A 424 -2.40 -7.14 27.49
C ILE A 424 -1.50 -6.45 28.52
N ASP A 425 -1.15 -5.20 28.27
CA ASP A 425 -0.41 -4.38 29.25
C ASP A 425 -1.35 -3.76 30.31
N GLN A 426 -0.82 -2.93 31.20
CA GLN A 426 -1.61 -2.33 32.28
C GLN A 426 -2.57 -1.26 31.77
N GLU A 427 -2.25 -0.66 30.62
CA GLU A 427 -2.98 0.38 29.92
C GLU A 427 -4.09 -0.19 29.02
N GLY A 428 -4.09 -1.51 28.78
CA GLY A 428 -5.08 -2.20 27.96
C GLY A 428 -4.70 -2.37 26.49
N HIS A 429 -3.46 -2.04 26.11
CA HIS A 429 -2.96 -2.31 24.77
C HIS A 429 -2.78 -3.81 24.55
N VAL A 430 -3.07 -4.23 23.33
CA VAL A 430 -3.14 -5.63 22.93
C VAL A 430 -1.98 -5.95 21.99
N ALA A 431 -1.19 -6.97 22.32
CA ALA A 431 -0.15 -7.53 21.47
C ALA A 431 -0.48 -8.98 21.08
N ILE A 432 -0.21 -9.32 19.82
CA ILE A 432 -0.40 -10.66 19.28
C ILE A 432 0.84 -11.51 19.56
N VAL A 433 0.64 -12.71 20.09
CA VAL A 433 1.69 -13.70 20.30
C VAL A 433 1.32 -14.97 19.56
N TYR A 434 2.22 -15.47 18.73
CA TYR A 434 2.04 -16.76 18.07
C TYR A 434 2.64 -17.86 18.94
N ASN A 435 1.80 -18.78 19.37
CA ASN A 435 2.23 -20.03 20.01
C ASN A 435 2.17 -21.15 18.97
N ILE A 436 3.31 -21.80 18.77
CA ILE A 436 3.57 -22.67 17.62
C ILE A 436 3.95 -24.02 18.16
N GLU A 437 3.11 -25.02 17.86
CA GLU A 437 3.28 -26.41 18.30
C GLU A 437 4.32 -27.16 17.47
#